data_AF-A0A8T2A910-F1
#
_entry.id   AF-A0A8T2A910-F1
#
_cell.length_a   1.000
_cell.length_b   1.000
_cell.length_c   1.000
_cell.angle_alpha   90.00
_cell.angle_beta   90.00
_cell.angle_gamma   90.00
#
_symmetry.space_group_name_H-M   'P 1'
#
loop_
_entity.id
_entity.type
_entity.pdbx_description
1 polymer ?
#
loop_
_entity_poly.entity_id
_entity_poly.type
_entity_poly.pdbx_seq_one_letter_code
_entity_poly.pdbx_strand_id
1 'polypeptide(L)'
;MESDKEEPMVFLDRTTRATRGKRMTKLLDDEVEEDEQFWNQEALKEEEHDDEYEAEREVADEFDSDFNDDEPEPDAVAQNEKEERDLPKKRLIYPGKIASKKKKKKTKVVSKLQDIPGDEKPDEELGNKEQNEKEENEAQEDMEGEKVIRKSTRTSVVVRQAERDALRAAIQATTKPIQRKKVGEEKRMTQEEMLLEAAQTEIMNLRNLERVLAREEEVKKKAIVHKAVYKGPQIRYHSKDGCNYLEFCNGASFNSELSTKSVPYPEKAVCVITGLPAKYRDPKTGLPYATRDAFKAIRERCRLILLLLHLCIHL
;
A
#
# COMPACT_ATOMS: atom_id res chain seq x y z
N MET A 1 35.20 -12.16 28.63
CA MET A 1 33.78 -11.79 28.78
C MET A 1 33.73 -10.31 29.07
N GLU A 2 33.77 -9.50 28.02
CA GLU A 2 33.32 -8.11 28.12
C GLU A 2 31.77 -8.13 28.15
N SER A 3 31.18 -7.21 28.89
CA SER A 3 29.73 -7.12 29.05
C SER A 3 29.23 -5.95 28.22
N ASP A 4 28.47 -6.25 27.17
CA ASP A 4 27.80 -5.25 26.35
C ASP A 4 26.90 -4.38 27.22
N LYS A 5 27.23 -3.08 27.27
CA LYS A 5 26.40 -2.08 27.94
C LYS A 5 25.36 -1.61 26.95
N GLU A 6 24.21 -2.27 26.95
CA GLU A 6 23.03 -1.81 26.23
C GLU A 6 22.71 -0.36 26.64
N GLU A 7 22.97 0.60 25.75
CA GLU A 7 22.63 2.00 26.02
C GLU A 7 21.11 2.14 26.06
N PRO A 8 20.53 2.78 27.10
CA PRO A 8 19.08 2.87 27.26
C PRO A 8 18.49 3.71 26.12
N MET A 9 17.82 3.03 25.18
CA MET A 9 17.31 3.62 23.93
C MET A 9 16.41 4.83 24.22
N VAL A 10 16.92 6.03 23.91
CA VAL A 10 16.34 7.29 24.38
C VAL A 10 15.03 7.61 23.64
N PHE A 11 13.91 7.15 24.19
CA PHE A 11 12.58 7.55 23.74
C PHE A 11 12.34 9.04 24.02
N LEU A 12 12.43 9.85 22.98
CA LEU A 12 12.07 11.27 23.03
C LEU A 12 10.55 11.42 23.07
N ASP A 13 10.01 11.83 24.21
CA ASP A 13 8.59 12.19 24.39
C ASP A 13 8.22 13.41 23.55
N ARG A 14 7.76 13.14 22.31
CA ARG A 14 7.34 14.14 21.34
C ARG A 14 5.85 14.01 21.09
N THR A 15 5.13 15.14 21.22
CA THR A 15 3.68 15.23 21.06
C THR A 15 3.20 14.52 19.80
N THR A 16 2.31 13.53 19.96
CA THR A 16 1.83 12.71 18.87
C THR A 16 0.85 13.50 17.98
N ARG A 17 1.03 13.41 16.66
CA ARG A 17 0.11 14.01 15.69
C ARG A 17 -0.93 12.98 15.28
N ALA A 18 -2.22 13.31 15.37
CA ALA A 18 -3.33 12.40 15.05
C ALA A 18 -3.38 11.88 13.60
N THR A 19 -2.56 12.46 12.70
CA THR A 19 -2.38 12.01 11.31
C THR A 19 -1.10 11.19 11.08
N ARG A 20 -0.22 11.03 12.08
CA ARG A 20 1.00 10.22 12.00
C ARG A 20 0.62 8.76 11.74
N GLY A 21 1.27 8.12 10.78
CA GLY A 21 1.08 6.69 10.50
C GLY A 21 -0.20 6.33 9.72
N LYS A 22 -1.14 7.26 9.46
CA LYS A 22 -2.46 6.94 8.85
C LYS A 22 -2.42 6.32 7.44
N ARG A 23 -1.26 6.32 6.77
CA ARG A 23 -1.01 5.60 5.50
C ARG A 23 0.06 4.52 5.60
N MET A 24 0.72 4.34 6.75
CA MET A 24 1.82 3.37 6.88
C MET A 24 1.32 1.94 6.78
N THR A 25 0.21 1.61 7.46
CA THR A 25 -0.38 0.26 7.33
C THR A 25 -0.68 -0.03 5.87
N LYS A 26 -1.45 0.83 5.18
CA LYS A 26 -1.77 0.61 3.76
C LYS A 26 -0.54 0.46 2.87
N LEU A 27 0.55 1.18 3.11
CA LEU A 27 1.77 1.02 2.31
C LEU A 27 2.45 -0.33 2.55
N LEU A 28 2.44 -0.85 3.78
CA LEU A 28 2.92 -2.19 4.11
C LEU A 28 1.96 -3.28 3.59
N ASP A 29 0.65 -3.03 3.67
CA ASP A 29 -0.40 -3.90 3.09
C ASP A 29 -0.21 -3.99 1.55
N ASP A 30 -0.01 -2.84 0.88
CA ASP A 30 0.27 -2.75 -0.56
C ASP A 30 1.59 -3.45 -0.96
N GLU A 31 2.64 -3.32 -0.14
CA GLU A 31 3.97 -3.92 -0.35
C GLU A 31 3.91 -5.47 -0.24
N VAL A 32 3.23 -6.00 0.77
CA VAL A 32 2.99 -7.44 0.92
C VAL A 32 2.10 -7.98 -0.21
N GLU A 33 1.05 -7.25 -0.63
CA GLU A 33 0.24 -7.65 -1.79
C GLU A 33 1.06 -7.71 -3.09
N GLU A 34 2.06 -6.83 -3.31
CA GLU A 34 2.94 -6.87 -4.49
C GLU A 34 3.97 -8.01 -4.42
N ASP A 35 4.57 -8.27 -3.26
CA ASP A 35 5.50 -9.40 -3.06
C ASP A 35 4.79 -10.76 -3.17
N GLU A 36 3.62 -10.93 -2.56
CA GLU A 36 2.81 -12.15 -2.72
C GLU A 36 2.46 -12.41 -4.20
N GLN A 37 2.17 -11.35 -4.97
CA GLN A 37 1.91 -11.46 -6.42
C GLN A 37 3.16 -11.80 -7.23
N PHE A 38 4.35 -11.40 -6.78
CA PHE A 38 5.62 -11.77 -7.43
C PHE A 38 6.00 -13.22 -7.15
N TRP A 39 5.93 -13.68 -5.89
CA TRP A 39 6.34 -15.03 -5.52
C TRP A 39 5.34 -16.12 -5.93
N ASN A 40 4.02 -15.84 -5.96
CA ASN A 40 3.01 -16.81 -6.38
C ASN A 40 2.90 -17.04 -7.91
N GLN A 41 3.93 -16.69 -8.69
CA GLN A 41 3.92 -16.85 -10.15
C GLN A 41 4.06 -18.32 -10.60
N GLU A 42 3.37 -18.68 -11.69
CA GLU A 42 3.41 -20.00 -12.38
C GLU A 42 4.79 -20.40 -12.95
N ALA A 43 5.81 -19.56 -12.72
CA ALA A 43 7.22 -19.78 -13.09
C ALA A 43 8.17 -19.85 -11.88
N LEU A 44 7.64 -19.73 -10.65
CA LEU A 44 8.38 -19.83 -9.38
C LEU A 44 7.70 -20.80 -8.39
N LYS A 45 6.73 -21.58 -8.87
CA LYS A 45 6.11 -22.66 -8.09
C LYS A 45 6.82 -23.96 -8.40
N GLU A 46 7.04 -24.74 -7.34
CA GLU A 46 7.38 -26.16 -7.40
C GLU A 46 6.40 -26.87 -8.38
N GLU A 47 6.95 -27.53 -9.40
CA GLU A 47 6.21 -28.30 -10.40
C GLU A 47 6.30 -29.79 -9.99
N GLU A 48 5.23 -30.59 -10.16
CA GLU A 48 5.17 -31.97 -9.61
C GLU A 48 6.17 -32.97 -10.25
N HIS A 49 6.98 -32.48 -11.20
CA HIS A 49 8.06 -33.17 -11.91
C HIS A 49 9.29 -32.24 -12.04
N ASP A 50 9.70 -31.62 -10.93
CA ASP A 50 10.94 -30.82 -10.82
C ASP A 50 12.08 -31.73 -10.33
N ASP A 51 12.62 -32.54 -11.24
CA ASP A 51 13.73 -33.47 -10.98
C ASP A 51 15.06 -32.71 -10.75
N GLU A 52 15.96 -33.26 -9.92
CA GLU A 52 17.24 -32.58 -9.62
C GLU A 52 18.14 -32.46 -10.87
N TYR A 53 18.78 -31.29 -11.03
CA TYR A 53 19.52 -30.89 -12.22
C TYR A 53 20.69 -31.85 -12.54
N GLU A 54 20.51 -32.68 -13.57
CA GLU A 54 21.60 -33.42 -14.20
C GLU A 54 22.47 -32.45 -15.03
N ALA A 55 23.75 -32.36 -14.67
CA ALA A 55 24.70 -31.52 -15.41
C ALA A 55 24.98 -32.11 -16.80
N GLU A 56 24.46 -31.46 -17.84
CA GLU A 56 24.81 -31.78 -19.23
C GLU A 56 26.33 -31.77 -19.44
N ARG A 57 26.82 -32.66 -20.31
CA ARG A 57 28.24 -32.79 -20.59
C ARG A 57 28.75 -31.53 -21.28
N GLU A 58 29.65 -30.81 -20.60
CA GLU A 58 30.32 -29.61 -21.12
C GLU A 58 30.87 -29.86 -22.55
N VAL A 59 30.22 -29.23 -23.53
CA VAL A 59 30.64 -29.23 -24.94
C VAL A 59 31.67 -28.12 -25.11
N ALA A 60 32.71 -28.38 -25.90
CA ALA A 60 33.69 -27.34 -26.22
C ALA A 60 33.00 -26.20 -26.99
N ASP A 61 33.34 -24.96 -26.65
CA ASP A 61 32.76 -23.76 -27.28
C ASP A 61 33.12 -23.72 -28.78
N GLU A 62 32.12 -23.88 -29.66
CA GLU A 62 32.30 -23.89 -31.11
C GLU A 62 32.18 -22.46 -31.64
N PHE A 63 33.30 -21.92 -32.12
CA PHE A 63 33.46 -20.57 -32.64
C PHE A 63 32.86 -20.44 -34.05
N ASP A 64 32.06 -19.40 -34.28
CA ASP A 64 31.73 -18.96 -35.64
C ASP A 64 33.00 -18.47 -36.37
N SER A 65 33.06 -18.69 -37.69
CA SER A 65 34.28 -18.51 -38.48
C SER A 65 34.76 -17.06 -38.61
N ASP A 66 33.88 -16.10 -38.33
CA ASP A 66 34.09 -14.65 -38.42
C ASP A 66 34.48 -14.00 -37.07
N PHE A 67 34.46 -14.72 -35.95
CA PHE A 67 34.83 -14.15 -34.64
C PHE A 67 36.28 -13.61 -34.61
N ASN A 68 37.18 -14.24 -35.38
CA ASN A 68 38.58 -13.81 -35.51
C ASN A 68 38.82 -12.84 -36.67
N ASP A 69 37.80 -12.44 -37.43
CA ASP A 69 37.92 -11.35 -38.41
C ASP A 69 37.85 -10.00 -37.68
N ASP A 70 38.77 -9.08 -38.00
CA ASP A 70 38.78 -7.74 -37.39
C ASP A 70 37.49 -6.96 -37.74
N GLU A 71 36.73 -6.52 -36.72
CA GLU A 71 35.54 -5.68 -36.91
C GLU A 71 35.95 -4.38 -37.64
N PRO A 72 35.39 -4.08 -38.84
CA PRO A 72 35.81 -2.94 -39.63
C PRO A 72 35.45 -1.61 -38.93
N GLU A 73 36.35 -0.62 -38.99
CA GLU A 73 36.11 0.71 -38.40
C GLU A 73 34.76 1.29 -38.90
N PRO A 74 33.89 1.81 -37.99
CA PRO A 74 32.46 1.91 -38.23
C PRO A 74 32.05 3.14 -39.08
N ASP A 75 32.41 3.13 -40.36
CA ASP A 75 31.86 4.02 -41.38
C ASP A 75 30.77 3.33 -42.23
N ALA A 76 29.66 4.03 -42.44
CA ALA A 76 28.54 3.69 -43.35
C ALA A 76 27.59 2.50 -43.01
N VAL A 77 26.74 2.70 -41.98
CA VAL A 77 25.30 2.32 -41.95
C VAL A 77 24.91 0.90 -42.44
N ALA A 78 25.24 -0.14 -41.66
CA ALA A 78 24.62 -1.45 -41.82
C ALA A 78 23.23 -1.52 -41.15
N GLN A 79 22.20 -1.99 -41.87
CA GLN A 79 20.87 -2.28 -41.30
C GLN A 79 20.83 -3.73 -40.78
N ASN A 80 20.93 -3.89 -39.47
CA ASN A 80 20.85 -5.21 -38.83
C ASN A 80 19.40 -5.76 -38.85
N GLU A 81 19.08 -6.63 -39.81
CA GLU A 81 17.85 -7.42 -39.82
C GLU A 81 17.93 -8.52 -38.73
N LYS A 82 17.38 -8.23 -37.54
CA LYS A 82 17.24 -9.24 -36.48
C LYS A 82 16.10 -10.21 -36.79
N GLU A 83 16.45 -11.45 -37.13
CA GLU A 83 15.51 -12.57 -37.03
C GLU A 83 15.13 -12.81 -35.56
N GLU A 84 13.95 -12.36 -35.15
CA GLU A 84 13.43 -12.56 -33.80
C GLU A 84 12.93 -14.02 -33.63
N ARG A 85 13.81 -14.91 -33.13
CA ARG A 85 13.46 -16.32 -32.85
C ARG A 85 12.38 -16.42 -31.76
N ASP A 86 11.15 -16.59 -32.19
CA ASP A 86 9.92 -16.55 -31.40
C ASP A 86 9.73 -17.80 -30.48
N LEU A 87 10.58 -17.95 -29.46
CA LEU A 87 10.47 -19.00 -28.44
C LEU A 87 9.53 -18.58 -27.29
N PRO A 88 8.46 -19.33 -26.98
CA PRO A 88 7.43 -18.94 -26.02
C PRO A 88 7.83 -19.19 -24.55
N LYS A 89 8.90 -18.56 -24.07
CA LYS A 89 9.40 -18.67 -22.68
C LYS A 89 8.33 -18.25 -21.66
N LYS A 90 8.19 -18.97 -20.53
CA LYS A 90 7.41 -18.55 -19.34
C LYS A 90 8.02 -17.22 -18.83
N ARG A 91 7.48 -16.05 -19.20
CA ARG A 91 8.07 -14.73 -18.84
C ARG A 91 7.71 -14.33 -17.42
N LEU A 92 8.72 -14.24 -16.55
CA LEU A 92 8.60 -13.65 -15.21
C LEU A 92 8.09 -12.20 -15.31
N ILE A 93 7.05 -11.89 -14.53
CA ILE A 93 6.49 -10.55 -14.36
C ILE A 93 7.17 -9.93 -13.15
N TYR A 94 7.92 -8.85 -13.37
CA TYR A 94 8.50 -8.07 -12.28
C TYR A 94 7.46 -7.14 -11.65
N PRO A 95 7.55 -6.86 -10.33
CA PRO A 95 6.74 -5.83 -9.68
C PRO A 95 6.89 -4.48 -10.39
N GLY A 96 5.85 -3.64 -10.31
CA GLY A 96 5.76 -2.36 -11.04
C GLY A 96 5.52 -2.44 -12.56
N LYS A 97 5.66 -3.60 -13.23
CA LYS A 97 5.33 -3.74 -14.67
C LYS A 97 3.89 -4.23 -14.88
N ILE A 98 3.02 -3.32 -15.34
CA ILE A 98 1.61 -3.58 -15.64
C ILE A 98 1.47 -4.52 -16.86
N ALA A 99 1.60 -5.83 -16.65
CA ALA A 99 1.46 -6.83 -17.71
C ALA A 99 0.03 -6.87 -18.27
N SER A 100 -0.16 -6.43 -19.52
CA SER A 100 -1.46 -6.41 -20.18
C SER A 100 -1.99 -7.85 -20.37
N LYS A 101 -3.02 -8.23 -19.61
CA LYS A 101 -3.54 -9.61 -19.54
C LYS A 101 -4.24 -10.07 -20.84
N LYS A 102 -3.47 -10.41 -21.87
CA LYS A 102 -3.92 -11.09 -23.10
C LYS A 102 -4.43 -12.50 -22.75
N LYS A 103 -5.75 -12.68 -22.68
CA LYS A 103 -6.40 -13.97 -22.41
C LYS A 103 -6.18 -14.96 -23.57
N LYS A 104 -5.24 -15.91 -23.44
CA LYS A 104 -5.20 -17.11 -24.30
C LYS A 104 -6.40 -18.02 -23.95
N LYS A 105 -7.07 -18.57 -24.97
CA LYS A 105 -8.11 -19.60 -24.80
C LYS A 105 -7.45 -20.98 -24.85
N LYS A 106 -7.61 -21.83 -23.83
CA LYS A 106 -7.28 -23.27 -23.94
C LYS A 106 -8.48 -24.03 -24.53
N THR A 107 -8.25 -24.83 -25.56
CA THR A 107 -9.23 -25.76 -26.14
C THR A 107 -9.19 -27.10 -25.41
N LYS A 108 -10.36 -27.67 -25.10
CA LYS A 108 -10.44 -29.08 -24.66
C LYS A 108 -10.27 -30.02 -25.86
N VAL A 109 -9.52 -31.09 -25.67
CA VAL A 109 -9.64 -32.35 -26.42
C VAL A 109 -9.93 -33.44 -25.40
N VAL A 110 -10.69 -34.46 -25.79
CA VAL A 110 -11.10 -35.58 -24.92
C VAL A 110 -10.93 -36.88 -25.70
N SER A 111 -10.29 -37.86 -25.08
CA SER A 111 -10.27 -39.28 -25.46
C SER A 111 -10.51 -40.12 -24.20
N LYS A 112 -10.89 -41.40 -24.38
CA LYS A 112 -11.54 -42.25 -23.36
C LYS A 112 -11.16 -43.73 -23.60
N LEU A 113 -11.49 -44.60 -22.63
CA LEU A 113 -11.28 -46.06 -22.57
C LEU A 113 -9.90 -46.41 -21.95
N GLN A 114 -9.71 -47.49 -21.17
CA GLN A 114 -10.60 -48.61 -20.76
C GLN A 114 -10.13 -49.22 -19.40
N ASP A 115 -10.91 -50.13 -18.79
CA ASP A 115 -10.74 -50.60 -17.40
C ASP A 115 -10.16 -52.04 -17.25
N ILE A 116 -9.30 -52.25 -16.21
CA ILE A 116 -9.20 -53.47 -15.33
C ILE A 116 -8.63 -54.79 -15.98
N PRO A 117 -8.04 -55.80 -15.27
CA PRO A 117 -7.79 -56.02 -13.81
C PRO A 117 -6.34 -56.38 -13.35
N GLY A 118 -6.12 -56.36 -12.03
CA GLY A 118 -5.30 -57.35 -11.25
C GLY A 118 -3.79 -57.09 -11.08
N ASP A 119 -3.11 -57.62 -10.05
CA ASP A 119 -3.56 -58.22 -8.76
C ASP A 119 -2.36 -58.30 -7.77
N GLU A 120 -2.60 -58.79 -6.55
CA GLU A 120 -1.66 -59.28 -5.50
C GLU A 120 -0.92 -58.28 -4.54
N LYS A 121 -1.04 -58.63 -3.25
CA LYS A 121 -0.42 -58.15 -1.97
C LYS A 121 0.62 -59.22 -1.51
N PRO A 122 1.27 -59.28 -0.28
CA PRO A 122 0.99 -58.65 1.04
C PRO A 122 2.23 -58.18 1.88
N ASP A 123 2.11 -57.70 3.13
CA ASP A 123 1.15 -56.72 3.68
C ASP A 123 1.86 -55.66 4.58
N GLU A 124 2.38 -55.87 5.81
CA GLU A 124 2.19 -56.88 6.87
C GLU A 124 2.63 -56.29 8.25
N GLU A 125 1.89 -56.56 9.36
CA GLU A 125 2.17 -56.29 10.81
C GLU A 125 2.49 -54.83 11.30
N LEU A 126 2.10 -54.34 12.51
CA LEU A 126 1.18 -54.79 13.57
C LEU A 126 0.84 -53.60 14.50
N GLY A 127 -0.29 -53.59 15.24
CA GLY A 127 -0.48 -52.57 16.30
C GLY A 127 -1.86 -52.21 16.85
N ASN A 128 -2.72 -53.19 17.18
CA ASN A 128 -3.71 -53.23 18.30
C ASN A 128 -4.03 -51.92 19.10
N LYS A 129 -5.28 -51.63 19.53
CA LYS A 129 -6.44 -52.53 19.78
C LYS A 129 -7.76 -51.75 19.99
N GLU A 130 -8.89 -52.42 19.70
CA GLU A 130 -10.17 -52.54 20.46
C GLU A 130 -10.69 -51.36 21.33
N GLN A 131 -11.99 -51.03 21.46
CA GLN A 131 -13.31 -51.68 21.21
C GLN A 131 -14.41 -50.57 21.38
N ASN A 132 -15.72 -50.64 21.06
CA ASN A 132 -16.63 -51.57 20.36
C ASN A 132 -17.98 -50.84 19.98
N GLU A 133 -18.92 -51.53 19.33
CA GLU A 133 -20.40 -51.30 19.26
C GLU A 133 -21.01 -50.23 18.30
N LYS A 134 -22.33 -50.34 18.09
CA LYS A 134 -23.12 -49.85 16.93
C LYS A 134 -24.45 -49.23 17.37
N GLU A 135 -25.03 -48.33 16.57
CA GLU A 135 -26.30 -48.54 15.82
C GLU A 135 -26.72 -47.27 15.04
N GLU A 136 -27.91 -47.29 14.42
CA GLU A 136 -28.26 -46.49 13.23
C GLU A 136 -29.22 -45.32 13.55
N ASN A 137 -29.06 -44.14 12.91
CA ASN A 137 -29.99 -43.63 11.88
C ASN A 137 -29.80 -42.15 11.45
N GLU A 138 -30.14 -41.92 10.18
CA GLU A 138 -30.69 -40.74 9.49
C GLU A 138 -30.24 -39.27 9.76
N ALA A 139 -29.83 -38.64 8.65
CA ALA A 139 -30.16 -37.28 8.21
C ALA A 139 -29.75 -36.04 9.05
N GLN A 140 -28.62 -35.43 8.65
CA GLN A 140 -28.45 -33.98 8.72
C GLN A 140 -27.61 -33.47 7.54
N GLU A 141 -28.13 -32.47 6.79
CA GLU A 141 -27.46 -31.87 5.63
C GLU A 141 -26.34 -30.88 6.03
N ASP A 142 -25.39 -30.64 5.12
CA ASP A 142 -24.13 -29.97 5.41
C ASP A 142 -24.25 -28.52 5.91
N MET A 143 -23.83 -28.31 7.16
CA MET A 143 -23.64 -26.99 7.76
C MET A 143 -22.34 -26.33 7.28
N GLU A 144 -22.31 -25.85 6.03
CA GLU A 144 -21.22 -24.99 5.55
C GLU A 144 -21.09 -23.72 6.43
N GLY A 145 -20.01 -23.63 7.20
CA GLY A 145 -19.83 -22.60 8.22
C GLY A 145 -19.81 -21.17 7.65
N GLU A 146 -20.86 -20.40 7.92
CA GLU A 146 -21.04 -19.02 7.46
C GLU A 146 -20.00 -18.05 8.08
N LYS A 147 -18.81 -17.98 7.50
CA LYS A 147 -17.71 -17.12 7.97
C LYS A 147 -18.13 -15.64 7.99
N VAL A 148 -17.90 -15.00 9.13
CA VAL A 148 -18.47 -13.69 9.50
C VAL A 148 -17.91 -12.54 8.67
N ILE A 149 -18.55 -12.24 7.54
CA ILE A 149 -18.27 -11.07 6.70
C ILE A 149 -19.41 -10.05 6.85
N ARG A 150 -19.07 -8.76 6.97
CA ARG A 150 -20.06 -7.67 7.12
C ARG A 150 -21.07 -7.67 5.97
N LYS A 151 -22.36 -7.53 6.31
CA LYS A 151 -23.50 -7.70 5.38
C LYS A 151 -23.41 -6.83 4.12
N SER A 152 -22.87 -5.61 4.23
CA SER A 152 -22.64 -4.69 3.09
C SER A 152 -21.54 -5.13 2.12
N THR A 153 -20.55 -5.90 2.58
CA THR A 153 -19.52 -6.47 1.70
C THR A 153 -20.12 -7.64 0.91
N ARG A 154 -20.92 -8.49 1.56
CA ARG A 154 -21.60 -9.65 0.95
C ARG A 154 -22.46 -9.25 -0.25
N THR A 155 -23.25 -8.19 -0.14
CA THR A 155 -24.04 -7.66 -1.28
C THR A 155 -23.16 -7.20 -2.45
N SER A 156 -22.03 -6.54 -2.17
CA SER A 156 -21.10 -6.11 -3.24
C SER A 156 -20.41 -7.27 -3.99
N VAL A 157 -20.20 -8.40 -3.31
CA VAL A 157 -19.65 -9.62 -3.90
C VAL A 157 -20.71 -10.30 -4.78
N VAL A 158 -21.95 -10.43 -4.29
CA VAL A 158 -23.06 -11.02 -5.05
C VAL A 158 -23.34 -10.23 -6.34
N VAL A 159 -23.37 -8.90 -6.29
CA VAL A 159 -23.54 -8.06 -7.49
C VAL A 159 -22.42 -8.31 -8.51
N ARG A 160 -21.15 -8.30 -8.08
CA ARG A 160 -20.00 -8.59 -8.97
C ARG A 160 -19.98 -10.03 -9.49
N GLN A 161 -20.59 -10.99 -8.79
CA GLN A 161 -20.76 -12.36 -9.25
C GLN A 161 -21.76 -12.38 -10.41
N ALA A 162 -22.97 -11.82 -10.19
CA ALA A 162 -24.01 -11.71 -11.19
C ALA A 162 -23.56 -10.93 -12.44
N GLU A 163 -22.83 -9.83 -12.29
CA GLU A 163 -22.22 -9.09 -13.41
C GLU A 163 -21.27 -9.97 -14.25
N ARG A 164 -20.37 -10.72 -13.59
CA ARG A 164 -19.42 -11.61 -14.27
C ARG A 164 -20.12 -12.76 -15.01
N ASP A 165 -21.17 -13.32 -14.40
CA ASP A 165 -21.87 -14.47 -14.95
C ASP A 165 -22.83 -14.05 -16.08
N ALA A 166 -23.47 -12.87 -15.97
CA ALA A 166 -24.22 -12.25 -17.07
C ALA A 166 -23.32 -11.92 -18.27
N LEU A 167 -22.11 -11.40 -18.04
CA LEU A 167 -21.12 -11.20 -19.11
C LEU A 167 -20.67 -12.52 -19.75
N ARG A 168 -20.51 -13.60 -18.97
CA ARG A 168 -20.19 -14.93 -19.51
C ARG A 168 -21.34 -15.46 -20.38
N ALA A 169 -22.59 -15.33 -19.93
CA ALA A 169 -23.77 -15.73 -20.67
C ALA A 169 -23.94 -14.93 -21.97
N ALA A 170 -23.73 -13.62 -21.96
CA ALA A 170 -23.79 -12.76 -23.16
C ALA A 170 -22.74 -13.16 -24.21
N ILE A 171 -21.52 -13.52 -23.78
CA ILE A 171 -20.48 -14.04 -24.68
C ILE A 171 -20.90 -15.39 -25.29
N GLN A 172 -21.47 -16.30 -24.49
CA GLN A 172 -21.93 -17.61 -24.98
C GLN A 172 -23.14 -17.49 -25.94
N ALA A 173 -24.07 -16.57 -25.67
CA ALA A 173 -25.23 -16.31 -26.52
C ALA A 173 -24.85 -15.63 -27.86
N THR A 174 -23.76 -14.86 -27.89
CA THR A 174 -23.26 -14.21 -29.13
C THR A 174 -22.33 -15.10 -29.95
N THR A 175 -21.72 -16.14 -29.37
CA THR A 175 -20.98 -17.17 -30.12
C THR A 175 -21.92 -18.10 -30.90
N LYS A 176 -22.36 -17.64 -32.08
CA LYS A 176 -23.03 -18.51 -33.07
C LYS A 176 -22.14 -19.72 -33.40
N PRO A 177 -22.71 -20.93 -33.54
CA PRO A 177 -21.93 -22.13 -33.86
C PRO A 177 -21.25 -21.97 -35.24
N ILE A 178 -19.94 -22.23 -35.28
CA ILE A 178 -19.14 -22.10 -36.50
C ILE A 178 -19.49 -23.26 -37.45
N GLN A 179 -20.38 -22.97 -38.40
CA GLN A 179 -20.65 -23.82 -39.55
C GLN A 179 -19.34 -24.02 -40.34
N ARG A 180 -18.71 -25.19 -40.20
CA ARG A 180 -17.51 -25.56 -40.97
C ARG A 180 -17.90 -25.73 -42.43
N LYS A 181 -17.73 -24.68 -43.24
CA LYS A 181 -17.83 -24.77 -44.71
C LYS A 181 -16.89 -25.88 -45.19
N LYS A 182 -17.34 -26.66 -46.19
CA LYS A 182 -16.51 -27.72 -46.79
C LYS A 182 -15.24 -27.10 -47.38
N VAL A 183 -14.11 -27.75 -47.16
CA VAL A 183 -12.86 -27.42 -47.88
C VAL A 183 -13.08 -27.80 -49.34
N GLY A 184 -12.94 -26.84 -50.24
CA GLY A 184 -13.19 -27.00 -51.66
C GLY A 184 -12.86 -25.71 -52.39
N GLU A 185 -11.77 -25.74 -53.15
CA GLU A 185 -11.19 -24.64 -53.94
C GLU A 185 -10.95 -23.34 -53.16
N GLU A 186 -9.72 -23.20 -52.67
CA GLU A 186 -9.13 -21.87 -52.47
C GLU A 186 -9.05 -21.17 -53.83
N LYS A 187 -10.07 -20.38 -54.16
CA LYS A 187 -9.92 -19.33 -55.16
C LYS A 187 -8.77 -18.44 -54.69
N ARG A 188 -7.63 -18.52 -55.37
CA ARG A 188 -6.56 -17.54 -55.22
C ARG A 188 -7.16 -16.18 -55.54
N MET A 189 -7.29 -15.36 -54.49
CA MET A 189 -7.81 -13.99 -54.60
C MET A 189 -7.05 -13.30 -55.73
N THR A 190 -7.80 -12.72 -56.68
CA THR A 190 -7.19 -11.87 -57.69
C THR A 190 -6.48 -10.70 -57.02
N GLN A 191 -5.50 -10.11 -57.70
CA GLN A 191 -4.76 -8.98 -57.12
C GLN A 191 -5.69 -7.80 -56.81
N GLU A 192 -6.79 -7.65 -57.55
CA GLU A 192 -7.87 -6.69 -57.27
C GLU A 192 -8.66 -7.03 -56.00
N GLU A 193 -9.07 -8.28 -55.80
CA GLU A 193 -9.74 -8.73 -54.57
C GLU A 193 -8.84 -8.55 -53.33
N MET A 194 -7.54 -8.82 -53.46
CA MET A 194 -6.55 -8.60 -52.40
C MET A 194 -6.40 -7.10 -52.06
N LEU A 195 -6.39 -6.22 -53.07
CA LEU A 195 -6.36 -4.77 -52.86
C LEU A 195 -7.66 -4.24 -52.23
N LEU A 196 -8.81 -4.83 -52.56
CA LEU A 196 -10.10 -4.48 -51.94
C LEU A 196 -10.21 -4.95 -50.48
N GLU A 197 -9.61 -6.09 -50.12
CA GLU A 197 -9.50 -6.54 -48.73
C GLU A 197 -8.48 -5.68 -47.95
N ALA A 198 -7.36 -5.29 -48.57
CA ALA A 198 -6.40 -4.34 -48.01
C ALA A 198 -7.07 -2.98 -47.70
N ALA A 199 -7.83 -2.41 -48.63
CA ALA A 199 -8.55 -1.14 -48.40
C ALA A 199 -9.62 -1.25 -47.29
N GLN A 200 -10.33 -2.37 -47.20
CA GLN A 200 -11.31 -2.59 -46.12
C GLN A 200 -10.64 -2.77 -44.75
N THR A 201 -9.51 -3.47 -44.68
CA THR A 201 -8.73 -3.64 -43.45
C THR A 201 -8.02 -2.34 -43.05
N GLU A 202 -7.54 -1.53 -44.00
CA GLU A 202 -7.04 -0.16 -43.75
C GLU A 202 -8.12 0.71 -43.08
N ILE A 203 -9.32 0.79 -43.65
CA ILE A 203 -10.45 1.54 -43.06
C ILE A 203 -10.79 1.03 -41.64
N MET A 204 -10.68 -0.28 -41.39
CA MET A 204 -10.87 -0.86 -40.06
C MET A 204 -9.73 -0.50 -39.09
N ASN A 205 -8.50 -0.50 -39.57
CA ASN A 205 -7.29 -0.19 -38.80
C ASN A 205 -7.24 1.30 -38.43
N LEU A 206 -7.57 2.21 -39.35
CA LEU A 206 -7.70 3.64 -39.08
C LEU A 206 -8.73 3.92 -37.97
N ARG A 207 -9.94 3.34 -38.07
CA ARG A 207 -10.99 3.46 -37.03
C ARG A 207 -10.61 2.84 -35.69
N ASN A 208 -9.74 1.82 -35.70
CA ASN A 208 -9.19 1.23 -34.46
C ASN A 208 -8.09 2.11 -33.86
N LEU A 209 -7.23 2.71 -34.70
CA LEU A 209 -6.18 3.65 -34.32
C LEU A 209 -6.77 4.93 -33.71
N GLU A 210 -7.77 5.55 -34.34
CA GLU A 210 -8.53 6.68 -33.76
C GLU A 210 -9.07 6.33 -32.37
N ARG A 211 -9.65 5.13 -32.20
CA ARG A 211 -10.18 4.67 -30.92
C ARG A 211 -9.09 4.38 -29.89
N VAL A 212 -7.83 4.20 -30.27
CA VAL A 212 -6.67 4.10 -29.36
C VAL A 212 -6.20 5.51 -28.99
N LEU A 213 -5.90 6.34 -29.99
CA LEU A 213 -5.44 7.73 -29.81
C LEU A 213 -6.41 8.56 -28.98
N ALA A 214 -7.73 8.43 -29.17
CA ALA A 214 -8.72 9.12 -28.36
C ALA A 214 -8.67 8.71 -26.87
N ARG A 215 -8.42 7.42 -26.58
CA ARG A 215 -8.25 6.94 -25.20
C ARG A 215 -6.92 7.40 -24.60
N GLU A 216 -5.86 7.43 -25.38
CA GLU A 216 -4.55 7.95 -24.94
C GLU A 216 -4.63 9.46 -24.68
N GLU A 217 -5.32 10.22 -25.52
CA GLU A 217 -5.63 11.64 -25.26
C GLU A 217 -6.49 11.82 -24.01
N GLU A 218 -7.52 11.01 -23.80
CA GLU A 218 -8.32 11.05 -22.58
C GLU A 218 -7.46 10.77 -21.33
N VAL A 219 -6.60 9.75 -21.36
CA VAL A 219 -5.67 9.44 -20.26
C VAL A 219 -4.68 10.58 -20.05
N LYS A 220 -4.09 11.13 -21.12
CA LYS A 220 -3.15 12.26 -21.08
C LYS A 220 -3.80 13.52 -20.50
N LYS A 221 -5.04 13.84 -20.90
CA LYS A 221 -5.83 14.96 -20.37
C LYS A 221 -6.18 14.76 -18.89
N LYS A 222 -6.51 13.54 -18.47
CA LYS A 222 -6.80 13.18 -17.06
C LYS A 222 -5.55 13.11 -16.17
N ALA A 223 -4.38 12.86 -16.76
CA ALA A 223 -3.10 12.77 -16.05
C ALA A 223 -2.46 14.14 -15.72
N ILE A 224 -2.92 15.24 -16.32
CA ILE A 224 -2.44 16.59 -16.02
C ILE A 224 -3.06 17.06 -14.68
N VAL A 225 -2.48 16.58 -13.58
CA VAL A 225 -2.85 16.98 -12.22
C VAL A 225 -2.32 18.40 -11.96
N HIS A 226 -3.16 19.41 -12.23
CA HIS A 226 -2.89 20.80 -11.87
C HIS A 226 -2.86 20.98 -10.34
N LYS A 227 -1.70 20.69 -9.73
CA LYS A 227 -1.42 20.98 -8.32
C LYS A 227 -1.41 22.50 -8.13
N ALA A 228 -2.41 23.03 -7.44
CA ALA A 228 -2.48 24.45 -7.12
C ALA A 228 -1.28 24.85 -6.24
N VAL A 229 -0.34 25.63 -6.79
CA VAL A 229 0.81 26.13 -6.04
C VAL A 229 0.33 27.14 -5.00
N TYR A 230 0.59 26.86 -3.72
CA TYR A 230 0.22 27.73 -2.61
C TYR A 230 0.98 29.06 -2.67
N LYS A 231 0.26 30.17 -2.83
CA LYS A 231 0.79 31.53 -2.93
C LYS A 231 0.72 32.33 -1.62
N GLY A 232 0.21 31.76 -0.54
CA GLY A 232 0.13 32.43 0.76
C GLY A 232 1.48 32.46 1.50
N PRO A 233 1.58 33.21 2.62
CA PRO A 233 2.78 33.27 3.45
C PRO A 233 3.32 31.89 3.81
N GLN A 234 4.63 31.71 3.65
CA GLN A 234 5.34 30.46 3.91
C GLN A 234 6.63 30.75 4.69
N ILE A 235 6.91 29.97 5.72
CA ILE A 235 8.23 29.91 6.36
C ILE A 235 8.87 28.58 5.95
N ARG A 236 10.15 28.61 5.52
CA ARG A 236 10.93 27.41 5.19
C ARG A 236 12.06 27.25 6.19
N TYR A 237 12.27 26.03 6.64
CA TYR A 237 13.43 25.67 7.44
C TYR A 237 14.47 24.99 6.54
N HIS A 238 15.72 25.41 6.63
CA HIS A 238 16.84 24.64 6.09
C HIS A 238 18.01 24.62 7.09
N SER A 239 18.71 23.49 7.14
CA SER A 239 19.93 23.32 7.93
C SER A 239 21.09 23.10 6.97
N LYS A 240 22.15 23.90 7.09
CA LYS A 240 23.32 23.83 6.22
C LYS A 240 24.57 24.24 7.01
N ASP A 241 25.68 23.55 6.77
CA ASP A 241 26.99 23.84 7.37
C ASP A 241 26.95 23.94 8.92
N GLY A 242 26.11 23.11 9.55
CA GLY A 242 25.88 23.10 11.01
C GLY A 242 24.95 24.19 11.54
N CYS A 243 24.55 25.15 10.70
CA CYS A 243 23.66 26.26 11.06
C CYS A 243 22.21 26.02 10.63
N ASN A 244 21.26 26.55 11.41
CA ASN A 244 19.82 26.37 11.18
C ASN A 244 19.19 27.72 10.78
N TYR A 245 18.52 27.74 9.64
CA TYR A 245 17.98 28.95 9.02
C TYR A 245 16.45 28.87 8.84
N LEU A 246 15.81 30.03 8.94
CA LEU A 246 14.37 30.21 8.67
C LEU A 246 14.20 31.28 7.59
N GLU A 247 13.80 30.86 6.40
CA GLU A 247 13.45 31.76 5.29
C GLU A 247 11.98 32.17 5.39
N PHE A 248 11.70 33.46 5.22
CA PHE A 248 10.34 33.99 5.19
C PHE A 248 9.98 34.32 3.74
N CYS A 249 9.04 33.57 3.16
CA CYS A 249 8.61 33.66 1.76
C CYS A 249 7.15 34.13 1.66
N ASN A 250 6.76 34.59 0.46
CA ASN A 250 5.38 34.97 0.12
C ASN A 250 4.72 35.97 1.08
N GLY A 251 5.48 36.93 1.61
CA GLY A 251 4.97 37.93 2.55
C GLY A 251 4.79 37.44 3.99
N ALA A 252 5.37 36.29 4.36
CA ALA A 252 5.62 36.00 5.77
C ALA A 252 6.60 37.03 6.36
N SER A 253 6.37 37.46 7.59
CA SER A 253 7.20 38.42 8.31
C SER A 253 7.53 37.92 9.72
N PHE A 254 8.72 38.27 10.20
CA PHE A 254 9.16 37.93 11.56
C PHE A 254 8.54 38.91 12.56
N ASN A 255 7.30 38.62 12.97
CA ASN A 255 6.46 39.54 13.75
C ASN A 255 6.89 39.74 15.22
N SER A 256 8.05 39.25 15.65
CA SER A 256 8.56 39.59 16.98
C SER A 256 9.25 40.95 16.94
N GLU A 257 8.51 41.99 17.33
CA GLU A 257 9.11 43.03 18.16
C GLU A 257 9.69 42.32 19.39
N LEU A 258 11.00 42.05 19.36
CA LEU A 258 11.69 41.44 20.49
C LEU A 258 11.65 42.44 21.64
N SER A 259 10.77 42.21 22.61
CA SER A 259 10.58 43.11 23.75
C SER A 259 11.80 43.08 24.68
N THR A 260 12.81 43.86 24.32
CA THR A 260 13.99 44.17 25.14
C THR A 260 13.61 44.96 26.41
N LYS A 261 12.41 45.53 26.44
CA LYS A 261 11.77 46.06 27.64
C LYS A 261 11.38 44.88 28.54
N SER A 262 12.03 44.78 29.70
CA SER A 262 11.59 43.88 30.77
C SER A 262 10.20 44.27 31.27
N VAL A 263 9.43 43.28 31.71
CA VAL A 263 8.14 43.52 32.38
C VAL A 263 8.41 44.35 33.64
N PRO A 264 7.69 45.47 33.88
CA PRO A 264 7.90 46.29 35.07
C PRO A 264 7.65 45.46 36.34
N TYR A 265 8.53 45.63 37.33
CA TYR A 265 8.44 44.89 38.59
C TYR A 265 7.12 45.21 39.30
N PRO A 266 6.36 44.21 39.80
CA PRO A 266 5.05 44.43 40.39
C PRO A 266 5.13 45.34 41.63
N GLU A 267 4.14 46.22 41.78
CA GLU A 267 4.10 47.17 42.88
C GLU A 267 4.09 46.47 44.25
N LYS A 268 4.86 47.02 45.19
CA LYS A 268 4.98 46.46 46.55
C LYS A 268 3.70 46.75 47.32
N ALA A 269 2.94 45.69 47.62
CA ALA A 269 1.70 45.77 48.40
C ALA A 269 1.89 46.60 49.69
N VAL A 270 0.90 47.41 50.05
CA VAL A 270 0.96 48.33 51.19
C VAL A 270 0.47 47.63 52.48
N CYS A 271 1.06 47.97 53.63
CA CYS A 271 0.66 47.42 54.92
C CYS A 271 -0.73 47.92 55.37
N VAL A 272 -1.63 46.99 55.69
CA VAL A 272 -3.03 47.24 56.09
C VAL A 272 -3.17 48.10 57.37
N ILE A 273 -2.12 48.18 58.20
CA ILE A 273 -2.16 48.92 59.48
C ILE A 273 -1.31 50.20 59.48
N THR A 274 -0.16 50.22 58.78
CA THR A 274 0.77 51.38 58.83
C THR A 274 0.86 52.20 57.55
N GLY A 275 0.23 51.78 56.44
CA GLY A 275 0.35 52.46 55.15
C GLY A 275 1.75 52.42 54.51
N LEU A 276 2.73 51.78 55.15
CA LEU A 276 4.09 51.61 54.63
C LEU A 276 4.16 50.43 53.65
N PRO A 277 5.08 50.44 52.65
CA PRO A 277 5.29 49.30 51.76
C PRO A 277 5.61 48.05 52.57
N ALA A 278 4.83 46.99 52.38
CA ALA A 278 4.94 45.77 53.14
C ALA A 278 6.18 44.96 52.71
N LYS A 279 6.90 44.46 53.71
CA LYS A 279 8.07 43.60 53.52
C LYS A 279 7.70 42.12 53.61
N TYR A 280 6.55 41.80 54.21
CA TYR A 280 6.11 40.43 54.51
C TYR A 280 4.58 40.31 54.34
N ARG A 281 4.07 39.07 54.27
CA ARG A 281 2.65 38.74 54.42
C ARG A 281 2.49 37.72 55.56
N ASP A 282 1.41 37.80 56.34
CA ASP A 282 1.15 36.81 57.39
C ASP A 282 0.50 35.54 56.80
N PRO A 283 1.10 34.35 56.93
CA PRO A 283 0.58 33.12 56.31
C PRO A 283 -0.79 32.67 56.85
N LYS A 284 -1.25 33.19 58.00
CA LYS A 284 -2.58 32.88 58.54
C LYS A 284 -3.71 33.77 58.03
N THR A 285 -3.40 34.95 57.49
CA THR A 285 -4.40 35.97 57.11
C THR A 285 -4.22 36.47 55.68
N GLY A 286 -3.10 36.14 55.02
CA GLY A 286 -2.72 36.63 53.70
C GLY A 286 -2.33 38.11 53.65
N LEU A 287 -2.51 38.84 54.76
CA LEU A 287 -2.43 40.30 54.78
C LEU A 287 -0.97 40.81 54.74
N PRO A 288 -0.69 41.84 53.93
CA PRO A 288 0.63 42.48 53.86
C PRO A 288 0.95 43.32 55.11
N TYR A 289 2.18 43.20 55.62
CA TYR A 289 2.68 43.99 56.75
C TYR A 289 4.14 44.45 56.63
N ALA A 290 4.45 45.57 57.29
CA ALA A 290 5.77 46.19 57.31
C ALA A 290 6.51 46.01 58.65
N THR A 291 5.83 46.22 59.78
CA THR A 291 6.43 46.24 61.13
C THR A 291 5.96 45.07 62.00
N ARG A 292 6.71 44.74 63.06
CA ARG A 292 6.35 43.66 64.01
C ARG A 292 5.03 43.93 64.75
N ASP A 293 4.73 45.19 65.04
CA ASP A 293 3.53 45.55 65.80
C ASP A 293 2.28 45.59 64.91
N ALA A 294 2.44 45.91 63.62
CA ALA A 294 1.38 45.67 62.62
C ALA A 294 1.03 44.18 62.51
N PHE A 295 2.01 43.28 62.60
CA PHE A 295 1.76 41.83 62.61
C PHE A 295 1.00 41.36 63.87
N LYS A 296 1.33 41.88 65.05
CA LYS A 296 0.55 41.63 66.29
C LYS A 296 -0.90 42.10 66.12
N ALA A 297 -1.08 43.37 65.74
CA ALA A 297 -2.40 43.99 65.60
C ALA A 297 -3.26 43.33 64.48
N ILE A 298 -2.65 42.81 63.41
CA ILE A 298 -3.34 41.95 62.43
C ILE A 298 -3.88 40.69 63.12
N ARG A 299 -3.05 39.96 63.86
CA ARG A 299 -3.44 38.69 64.48
C ARG A 299 -4.42 38.87 65.65
N GLU A 300 -4.31 39.94 66.41
CA GLU A 300 -5.26 40.32 67.46
C GLU A 300 -6.63 40.65 66.85
N ARG A 301 -6.68 41.51 65.82
CA ARG A 301 -7.93 41.84 65.10
C ARG A 301 -8.54 40.59 64.45
N CYS A 302 -7.76 39.76 63.76
CA CYS A 302 -8.27 38.54 63.16
C CYS A 302 -8.74 37.51 64.21
N ARG A 303 -8.12 37.43 65.40
CA ARG A 303 -8.64 36.62 66.51
C ARG A 303 -9.97 37.14 67.02
N LEU A 304 -10.12 38.45 67.20
CA LEU A 304 -11.39 39.06 67.62
C LEU A 304 -12.49 38.87 66.57
N ILE A 305 -12.18 39.05 65.28
CA ILE A 305 -13.11 38.81 64.17
C ILE A 305 -13.55 37.35 64.11
N LEU A 306 -12.62 36.38 64.26
CA LEU A 306 -12.96 34.96 64.30
C LEU A 306 -13.85 34.61 65.50
N LEU A 307 -13.61 35.19 66.67
CA LEU A 307 -14.46 35.00 67.86
C LEU A 307 -15.85 35.60 67.68
N LEU A 308 -15.96 36.81 67.10
CA LEU A 308 -17.24 37.45 66.79
C LEU A 308 -18.03 36.65 65.75
N LEU A 309 -17.38 36.17 64.67
CA LEU A 309 -18.03 35.29 63.69
C LEU A 309 -18.52 33.99 64.33
N HIS A 310 -17.74 33.37 65.21
CA HIS A 310 -18.13 32.14 65.90
C HIS A 310 -19.27 32.35 66.92
N LEU A 311 -19.40 33.56 67.49
CA LEU A 311 -20.57 33.95 68.30
C LEU A 311 -21.80 34.20 67.43
N CYS A 312 -21.66 34.87 66.28
CA CYS A 312 -22.75 35.11 65.33
C CYS A 312 -23.24 33.85 64.58
N ILE A 313 -22.52 32.73 64.67
CA ILE A 313 -22.93 31.41 64.15
C ILE A 313 -23.65 30.57 65.24
N HIS A 314 -23.74 31.08 66.47
CA HIS A 314 -24.40 30.44 67.62
C HIS A 314 -25.54 31.29 68.23
N LEU A 315 -26.02 32.30 67.50
CA LEU A 315 -27.30 32.97 67.71
C LEU A 315 -28.25 32.65 66.53
#